data_AF-A0A914EL29-F1
#
_entry.id   AF-A0A914EL29-F1
#
_cell.length_a   1.000
_cell.length_b   1.000
_cell.length_c   1.000
_cell.angle_alpha   90.00
_cell.angle_beta   90.00
_cell.angle_gamma   90.00
#
_symmetry.space_group_name_H-M   'P 1'
#
loop_
_entity.id
_entity.type
_entity.pdbx_description
1 polymer ?
#
loop_
_entity_poly.entity_id
_entity_poly.type
_entity_poly.pdbx_seq_one_letter_code
_entity_poly.pdbx_strand_id
1 'polypeptide(L)'
;MLLSDEIPSEFWDKFESECIYYASKYKREMADKQINVCLIGNMEPRTEGTLIGNIKTAKLHLPARAAYQNLTELRKKFPNLLELVAEYQLKDEYFDTKEIPNNILSNFLLSDNALRFLFSQQLTRANSLNYVLLPLYVSVPITMGGFLLQNVFSKIIGLNLAFACFSVLTIFAIYTASKVFYEYYECALDTQVFSLGEDYVKGAAEYWESSMRMGAYIRSRLGDKVKHIWHKSGDLTSHYIPYSQRQKRLREWIKMNAKSLDTIARGSVGARTGGRIALPFYARFETKEEAYEYCKMHLEPFMFLNNPVCVIWDSPVGQEIISTLVLTPKAKRFLIARDLYANDSAMNVIARGYHWGLWSLFASVSTLVIGRMAKSVRYSFGRFMVVYTLCNIVAFFGSREMFNSYRYLNDHHGDFESARRSMQHCEGGKEYYTKMLKRNRLLTLIHGKSGLTTPIGDVIGLDTPIFGRYDSLRDAVAEEEEIAPAVQGDDF
;
A
#
# COMPACT_ATOMS: atom_id res chain seq x y z
N MET A 1 -0.77 28.00 17.22
CA MET A 1 -1.39 28.11 18.55
C MET A 1 -1.54 26.69 19.05
N LEU A 2 -0.94 26.33 20.20
CA LEU A 2 -1.11 25.00 20.79
C LEU A 2 -2.33 25.09 21.73
N LEU A 3 -3.34 24.26 21.49
CA LEU A 3 -4.57 24.21 22.30
C LEU A 3 -4.48 23.02 23.27
N SER A 4 -3.52 23.04 24.19
CA SER A 4 -3.20 21.88 25.02
C SER A 4 -4.16 21.63 26.18
N ASP A 5 -4.92 22.63 26.62
CA ASP A 5 -5.44 22.60 28.00
C ASP A 5 -6.92 22.18 28.14
N GLU A 6 -7.63 21.89 27.04
CA GLU A 6 -9.05 21.45 27.10
C GLU A 6 -9.40 20.45 25.99
N ILE A 7 -8.79 19.26 26.01
CA ILE A 7 -9.20 18.14 25.17
C ILE A 7 -10.36 17.40 25.88
N PRO A 8 -11.55 17.27 25.27
CA PRO A 8 -12.69 16.58 25.89
C PRO A 8 -12.37 15.13 26.26
N SER A 9 -12.97 14.60 27.34
CA SER A 9 -12.72 13.21 27.77
C SER A 9 -13.13 12.19 26.70
N GLU A 10 -14.23 12.44 25.98
CA GLU A 10 -14.71 11.57 24.90
C GLU A 10 -13.68 11.39 23.78
N PHE A 11 -12.87 12.42 23.52
CA PHE A 11 -11.78 12.32 22.55
C PHE A 11 -10.74 11.28 23.01
N TRP A 12 -10.39 11.28 24.29
CA TRP A 12 -9.41 10.35 24.84
C TRP A 12 -9.90 8.92 24.82
N ASP A 13 -11.19 8.67 25.12
CA ASP A 13 -11.79 7.34 25.03
C ASP A 13 -11.68 6.77 23.60
N LYS A 14 -11.99 7.61 22.59
CA LYS A 14 -11.86 7.24 21.17
C LYS A 14 -10.41 7.04 20.76
N PHE A 15 -9.51 7.90 21.21
CA PHE A 15 -8.08 7.79 20.91
C PHE A 15 -7.45 6.54 21.56
N GLU A 16 -7.78 6.24 22.80
CA GLU A 16 -7.29 5.07 23.54
C GLU A 16 -7.81 3.77 22.93
N SER A 17 -9.11 3.71 22.60
CA SER A 17 -9.68 2.54 21.92
C SER A 17 -9.00 2.25 20.58
N GLU A 18 -8.66 3.29 19.81
CA GLU A 18 -7.91 3.13 18.56
C GLU A 18 -6.45 2.73 18.81
N CYS A 19 -5.80 3.26 19.84
CA CYS A 19 -4.46 2.82 20.25
C CYS A 19 -4.41 1.33 20.58
N ILE A 20 -5.41 0.84 21.33
CA ILE A 20 -5.54 -0.57 21.70
C ILE A 20 -5.78 -1.42 20.44
N TYR A 21 -6.70 -1.00 19.57
CA TYR A 21 -6.96 -1.71 18.31
C TYR A 21 -5.69 -1.79 17.46
N TYR A 22 -5.02 -0.66 17.25
CA TYR A 22 -3.79 -0.58 16.47
C TYR A 22 -2.67 -1.45 17.08
N ALA A 23 -2.50 -1.43 18.40
CA ALA A 23 -1.52 -2.28 19.10
C ALA A 23 -1.79 -3.77 18.87
N SER A 24 -3.06 -4.19 19.00
CA SER A 24 -3.49 -5.57 18.79
C SER A 24 -3.24 -6.03 17.35
N LYS A 25 -3.57 -5.19 16.37
CA LYS A 25 -3.46 -5.51 14.95
C LYS A 25 -2.01 -5.68 14.51
N TYR A 26 -1.10 -4.86 15.03
CA TYR A 26 0.31 -4.91 14.69
C TYR A 26 1.16 -5.76 15.64
N LYS A 27 0.53 -6.46 16.61
CA LYS A 27 1.20 -7.24 17.67
C LYS A 27 2.34 -6.45 18.33
N ARG A 28 2.09 -5.19 18.70
CA ARG A 28 3.10 -4.33 19.31
C ARG A 28 2.72 -3.99 20.74
N GLU A 29 3.71 -4.05 21.62
CA GLU A 29 3.61 -3.43 22.93
C GLU A 29 3.56 -1.91 22.75
N MET A 30 2.49 -1.31 23.26
CA MET A 30 2.32 0.14 23.40
C MET A 30 2.49 0.59 24.86
N ALA A 31 2.59 -0.36 25.81
CA ALA A 31 2.59 -0.08 27.25
C ALA A 31 3.77 0.78 27.71
N ASP A 32 4.89 0.77 26.98
CA ASP A 32 6.11 1.49 27.30
C ASP A 32 6.33 2.75 26.41
N LYS A 33 5.34 3.11 25.60
CA LYS A 33 5.43 4.21 24.63
C LYS A 33 4.71 5.45 25.15
N GLN A 34 5.41 6.59 25.06
CA GLN A 34 4.88 7.89 25.43
C GLN A 34 4.35 8.59 24.18
N ILE A 35 3.02 8.64 24.05
CA ILE A 35 2.35 9.34 22.96
C ILE A 35 1.77 10.65 23.51
N ASN A 36 2.34 11.77 23.08
CA ASN A 36 1.87 13.10 23.44
C ASN A 36 0.94 13.62 22.36
N VAL A 37 -0.33 13.85 22.67
CA VAL A 37 -1.29 14.43 21.71
C VAL A 37 -1.37 15.93 21.93
N CYS A 38 -1.37 16.69 20.83
CA CYS A 38 -1.56 18.14 20.85
C CYS A 38 -2.54 18.55 19.76
N LEU A 39 -3.47 19.44 20.08
CA LEU A 39 -4.38 20.01 19.10
C LEU A 39 -3.74 21.22 18.42
N ILE A 40 -3.77 21.22 17.09
CA ILE A 40 -3.28 22.30 16.24
C ILE A 40 -4.41 22.92 15.43
N GLY A 41 -4.27 24.20 15.11
CA GLY A 41 -5.16 24.90 14.18
C GLY A 41 -4.92 24.54 12.71
N ASN A 42 -4.07 23.56 12.36
CA ASN A 42 -3.99 23.08 10.99
C ASN A 42 -5.09 22.04 10.76
N MET A 43 -5.65 22.00 9.55
CA MET A 43 -6.57 20.95 9.12
C MET A 43 -5.88 19.60 8.91
N GLU A 44 -4.59 19.60 8.56
CA GLU A 44 -3.78 18.40 8.36
C GLU A 44 -3.00 18.04 9.63
N PRO A 45 -3.05 16.77 10.06
CA PRO A 45 -2.27 16.32 11.20
C PRO A 45 -0.77 16.21 10.88
N ARG A 46 0.06 16.37 11.91
CA ARG A 46 1.51 16.13 11.85
C ARG A 46 1.93 15.18 12.96
N THR A 47 2.99 14.43 12.69
CA THR A 47 3.61 13.56 13.70
C THR A 47 5.08 13.94 13.81
N GLU A 48 5.54 14.12 15.04
CA GLU A 48 6.94 14.33 15.39
C GLU A 48 7.43 13.18 16.26
N GLY A 49 8.71 12.81 16.13
CA GLY A 49 9.29 11.67 16.84
C GLY A 49 8.94 10.32 16.23
N THR A 50 9.18 9.25 16.99
CA THR A 50 8.94 7.89 16.53
C THR A 50 8.63 6.94 17.68
N LEU A 51 7.93 5.87 17.37
CA LEU A 51 7.59 4.78 18.28
C LEU A 51 8.47 3.53 18.05
N ILE A 52 9.59 3.67 17.31
CA ILE A 52 10.49 2.58 16.93
C ILE A 52 11.86 2.76 17.61
N GLY A 53 12.40 1.64 18.10
CA GLY A 53 13.74 1.55 18.65
C GLY A 53 13.82 2.07 20.09
N ASN A 54 14.91 2.75 20.42
CA ASN A 54 15.14 3.30 21.76
C ASN A 54 14.39 4.61 22.00
N ILE A 55 13.90 5.25 20.93
CA ILE A 55 13.07 6.45 21.01
C ILE A 55 11.61 5.98 21.03
N LYS A 56 10.99 6.04 22.21
CA LYS A 56 9.61 5.60 22.46
C LYS A 56 8.66 6.78 22.65
N THR A 57 9.02 7.94 22.10
CA THR A 57 8.28 9.19 22.25
C THR A 57 7.82 9.68 20.88
N ALA A 58 6.50 9.83 20.72
CA ALA A 58 5.91 10.47 19.56
C ALA A 58 4.96 11.57 20.00
N LYS A 59 4.99 12.69 19.29
CA LYS A 59 4.06 13.80 19.47
C LYS A 59 3.13 13.87 18.27
N LEU A 60 1.84 13.61 18.49
CA LEU A 60 0.80 13.68 17.48
C LEU A 60 0.16 15.05 17.53
N HIS A 61 0.34 15.83 16.48
CA HIS A 61 -0.32 17.12 16.28
C HIS A 61 -1.58 16.89 15.46
N LEU A 62 -2.73 16.84 16.12
CA LEU A 62 -4.01 16.55 15.50
C LEU A 62 -4.79 17.84 15.24
N PRO A 63 -5.56 17.92 14.15
CA PRO A 63 -6.37 19.10 13.87
C PRO A 63 -7.39 19.30 14.99
N ALA A 64 -7.60 20.54 15.42
CA ALA A 64 -8.48 20.86 16.56
C ALA A 64 -9.90 20.30 16.36
N ARG A 65 -10.39 20.24 15.12
CA ARG A 65 -11.67 19.60 14.76
C ARG A 65 -11.78 18.11 15.11
N ALA A 66 -10.67 17.43 15.40
CA ALA A 66 -10.68 16.05 15.87
C ALA A 66 -11.22 15.91 17.30
N ALA A 67 -11.14 16.97 18.11
CA ALA A 67 -11.55 16.96 19.51
C ALA A 67 -13.03 17.27 19.73
N TYR A 68 -13.71 17.88 18.75
CA TYR A 68 -15.08 18.38 18.93
C TYR A 68 -16.05 17.62 18.04
N GLN A 69 -17.09 17.06 18.67
CA GLN A 69 -18.14 16.29 17.99
C GLN A 69 -19.49 17.03 17.91
N ASN A 70 -19.63 18.14 18.64
CA ASN A 70 -20.87 18.91 18.71
C ASN A 70 -20.67 20.33 18.17
N LEU A 71 -21.58 20.77 17.28
CA LEU A 71 -21.58 22.13 16.75
C LEU A 71 -21.70 23.20 17.82
N THR A 72 -22.47 22.92 18.88
CA THR A 72 -22.70 23.86 19.98
C THR A 72 -21.42 24.10 20.76
N GLU A 73 -20.69 23.02 21.04
CA GLU A 73 -19.40 23.08 21.72
C GLU A 73 -18.35 23.76 20.85
N LEU A 74 -18.31 23.41 19.56
CA LEU A 74 -17.41 24.02 18.58
C LEU A 74 -17.62 25.53 18.50
N ARG A 75 -18.87 26.00 18.41
CA ARG A 75 -19.20 27.44 18.39
C ARG A 75 -18.86 28.15 19.69
N LYS A 76 -19.05 27.49 20.83
CA LYS A 76 -18.71 28.04 22.13
C LYS A 76 -17.21 28.21 22.28
N LYS A 77 -16.43 27.25 21.81
CA LYS A 77 -14.97 27.22 21.97
C LYS A 77 -14.23 28.06 20.93
N PHE A 78 -14.72 28.08 19.69
CA PHE A 78 -14.14 28.84 18.58
C PHE A 78 -15.19 29.81 18.03
N PRO A 79 -15.34 31.01 18.64
CA PRO A 79 -16.20 32.04 18.09
C PRO A 79 -15.69 32.51 16.72
N ASN A 80 -14.39 32.45 16.47
CA ASN A 80 -13.79 32.70 15.16
C ASN A 80 -13.37 31.38 14.50
N LEU A 81 -13.90 31.10 13.31
CA LEU A 81 -13.55 29.89 12.57
C LEU A 81 -12.07 29.85 12.18
N LEU A 82 -11.47 31.01 11.90
CA LEU A 82 -10.08 31.06 11.47
C LEU A 82 -9.11 30.72 12.61
N GLU A 83 -9.49 30.85 13.88
CA GLU A 83 -8.69 30.35 15.01
C GLU A 83 -8.51 28.83 14.95
N LEU A 84 -9.50 28.12 14.42
CA LEU A 84 -9.50 26.67 14.24
C LEU A 84 -8.65 26.22 13.03
N VAL A 85 -8.41 27.12 12.06
CA VAL A 85 -7.69 26.86 10.79
C VAL A 85 -6.37 27.63 10.70
N ALA A 86 -5.94 28.27 11.80
CA ALA A 86 -4.82 29.20 11.85
C ALA A 86 -3.44 28.53 11.77
N GLU A 87 -2.92 28.34 10.56
CA GLU A 87 -1.47 28.19 10.35
C GLU A 87 -0.84 29.24 9.41
N TYR A 88 -1.61 30.06 8.68
CA TYR A 88 -1.06 30.80 7.53
C TYR A 88 -1.32 32.31 7.52
N GLN A 89 -0.95 33.02 8.59
CA GLN A 89 -0.89 34.50 8.57
C GLN A 89 -2.23 35.23 8.38
N LEU A 90 -3.37 34.55 8.57
CA LEU A 90 -4.71 35.18 8.55
C LEU A 90 -5.15 35.72 9.91
N LYS A 91 -4.19 36.06 10.78
CA LYS A 91 -4.46 36.46 12.18
C LYS A 91 -5.38 37.69 12.29
N ASP A 92 -5.43 38.51 11.26
CA ASP A 92 -6.19 39.76 11.24
C ASP A 92 -7.60 39.61 10.65
N GLU A 93 -7.96 38.42 10.15
CA GLU A 93 -9.28 38.14 9.59
C GLU A 93 -10.18 37.44 10.63
N TYR A 94 -11.45 37.85 10.69
CA TYR A 94 -12.44 37.32 11.64
C TYR A 94 -13.63 36.73 10.90
N PHE A 95 -13.94 35.45 11.20
CA PHE A 95 -15.10 34.74 10.68
C PHE A 95 -15.95 34.25 11.85
N ASP A 96 -17.03 34.98 12.16
CA ASP A 96 -17.97 34.56 13.21
C ASP A 96 -18.59 33.21 12.85
N THR A 97 -18.38 32.19 13.68
CA THR A 97 -18.96 30.85 13.49
C THR A 97 -20.48 30.82 13.58
N LYS A 98 -21.11 31.87 14.14
CA LYS A 98 -22.57 32.05 14.17
C LYS A 98 -23.14 32.41 12.80
N GLU A 99 -22.38 33.13 11.97
CA GLU A 99 -22.79 33.51 10.61
C GLU A 99 -22.62 32.36 9.61
N ILE A 100 -21.92 31.29 10.01
CA ILE A 100 -21.66 30.14 9.16
C ILE A 100 -22.87 29.20 9.19
N PRO A 101 -23.45 28.88 8.02
CA PRO A 101 -24.54 27.92 7.91
C PRO A 101 -24.20 26.58 8.58
N ASN A 102 -25.16 26.01 9.31
CA ASN A 102 -24.95 24.76 10.06
C ASN A 102 -24.47 23.61 9.16
N ASN A 103 -24.89 23.56 7.90
CA ASN A 103 -24.47 22.54 6.93
C ASN A 103 -23.00 22.68 6.50
N ILE A 104 -22.42 23.88 6.58
CA ILE A 104 -20.99 24.11 6.34
C ILE A 104 -20.22 23.78 7.60
N LEU A 105 -20.71 24.24 8.75
CA LEU A 105 -20.07 23.99 10.04
C LEU A 105 -20.11 22.50 10.42
N SER A 106 -21.13 21.75 10.00
CA SER A 106 -21.18 20.29 10.18
C SER A 106 -20.07 19.57 9.42
N ASN A 107 -19.54 20.15 8.34
CA ASN A 107 -18.34 19.60 7.67
C ASN A 107 -17.07 19.77 8.51
N PHE A 108 -17.07 20.54 9.61
CA PHE A 108 -15.94 20.52 10.55
C PHE A 108 -15.95 19.27 11.41
N LEU A 109 -17.14 18.79 11.78
CA LEU A 109 -17.24 17.62 12.64
C LEU A 109 -16.73 16.40 11.88
N LEU A 110 -15.90 15.61 12.55
CA LEU A 110 -15.43 14.34 12.03
C LEU A 110 -16.34 13.23 12.53
N SER A 111 -16.74 12.34 11.63
CA SER A 111 -17.37 11.09 12.01
C SER A 111 -16.39 10.21 12.79
N ASP A 112 -16.92 9.20 13.49
CA ASP A 112 -16.08 8.22 14.17
C ASP A 112 -15.15 7.47 13.20
N ASN A 113 -15.62 7.17 11.99
CA ASN A 113 -14.79 6.55 10.94
C ASN A 113 -13.63 7.47 10.53
N ALA A 114 -13.91 8.76 10.34
CA ALA A 114 -12.90 9.75 9.97
C ALA A 114 -11.87 9.95 11.08
N LEU A 115 -12.29 9.91 12.36
CA LEU A 115 -11.38 9.95 13.51
C LEU A 115 -10.51 8.70 13.59
N ARG A 116 -11.08 7.51 13.41
CA ARG A 116 -10.32 6.26 13.34
C ARG A 116 -9.26 6.33 12.25
N PHE A 117 -9.64 6.71 11.03
CA PHE A 117 -8.68 6.93 9.94
C PHE A 117 -7.56 7.89 10.33
N LEU A 118 -7.91 9.06 10.87
CA LEU A 118 -6.96 10.10 11.25
C LEU A 118 -5.95 9.59 12.30
N PHE A 119 -6.45 8.95 13.37
CA PHE A 119 -5.64 8.41 14.45
C PHE A 119 -4.71 7.30 13.97
N SER A 120 -5.23 6.30 13.25
CA SER A 120 -4.38 5.21 12.76
C SER A 120 -3.37 5.70 11.74
N GLN A 121 -3.69 6.72 10.94
CA GLN A 121 -2.73 7.32 10.01
C GLN A 121 -1.54 7.93 10.76
N GLN A 122 -1.79 8.70 11.83
CA GLN A 122 -0.72 9.29 12.62
C GLN A 122 0.06 8.25 13.44
N LEU A 123 -0.62 7.25 14.00
CA LEU A 123 0.05 6.13 14.65
C LEU A 123 0.93 5.34 13.67
N THR A 124 0.46 5.11 12.44
CA THR A 124 1.25 4.46 11.38
C THR A 124 2.46 5.30 10.99
N ARG A 125 2.29 6.62 10.91
CA ARG A 125 3.39 7.57 10.64
C ARG A 125 4.43 7.54 11.75
N ALA A 126 4.02 7.64 13.02
CA ALA A 126 4.91 7.59 14.19
C ALA A 126 5.66 6.24 14.27
N ASN A 127 5.00 5.19 13.84
CA ASN A 127 5.47 3.82 13.87
C ASN A 127 6.21 3.39 12.60
N SER A 128 6.75 4.35 11.84
CA SER A 128 7.48 4.07 10.61
C SER A 128 8.82 4.81 10.57
N LEU A 129 9.89 4.03 10.65
CA LEU A 129 11.27 4.51 10.63
C LEU A 129 11.62 5.19 9.29
N ASN A 130 10.93 4.79 8.23
CA ASN A 130 11.13 5.32 6.88
C ASN A 130 10.87 6.83 6.80
N TYR A 131 9.94 7.37 7.60
CA TYR A 131 9.68 8.82 7.61
C TYR A 131 10.82 9.61 8.26
N VAL A 132 11.39 9.08 9.35
CA VAL A 132 12.44 9.74 10.12
C VAL A 132 13.78 9.67 9.40
N LEU A 133 14.13 8.51 8.83
CA LEU A 133 15.41 8.32 8.14
C LEU A 133 15.39 8.82 6.69
N LEU A 134 14.23 9.25 6.18
CA LEU A 134 14.07 9.70 4.81
C LEU A 134 15.07 10.79 4.39
N PRO A 135 15.23 11.91 5.13
CA PRO A 135 16.17 12.94 4.72
C PRO A 135 17.58 12.38 4.52
N LEU A 136 17.98 11.38 5.31
CA LEU A 136 19.28 10.71 5.19
C LEU A 136 19.34 9.81 3.95
N TYR A 137 18.34 8.95 3.73
CA TYR A 137 18.32 8.02 2.59
C TYR A 137 18.30 8.73 1.23
N VAL A 138 17.70 9.91 1.14
CA VAL A 138 17.67 10.71 -0.09
C VAL A 138 18.92 11.60 -0.21
N SER A 139 19.31 12.30 0.87
CA SER A 139 20.41 13.26 0.78
C SER A 139 21.79 12.62 0.62
N VAL A 140 22.06 11.49 1.27
CA VAL A 140 23.40 10.87 1.24
C VAL A 140 23.77 10.39 -0.16
N PRO A 141 22.95 9.58 -0.88
CA PRO A 141 23.30 9.14 -2.23
C PRO A 141 23.40 10.29 -3.24
N ILE A 142 22.51 11.28 -3.15
CA ILE A 142 22.52 12.44 -4.06
C ILE A 142 23.76 13.29 -3.82
N THR A 143 24.12 13.55 -2.57
CA THR A 143 25.33 14.31 -2.22
C THR A 143 26.59 13.57 -2.65
N MET A 144 26.63 12.24 -2.45
CA MET A 144 27.76 11.41 -2.88
C MET A 144 27.91 11.41 -4.41
N GLY A 145 26.80 11.27 -5.15
CA GLY A 145 26.79 11.38 -6.60
C GLY A 145 27.20 12.78 -7.11
N GLY A 146 26.69 13.83 -6.47
CA GLY A 146 27.05 15.22 -6.75
C GLY A 146 28.54 15.49 -6.55
N PHE A 147 29.12 14.98 -5.46
CA PHE A 147 30.56 15.09 -5.17
C PHE A 147 31.42 14.36 -6.21
N LEU A 148 31.02 13.16 -6.64
CA LEU A 148 31.73 12.43 -7.71
C LEU A 148 31.72 13.21 -9.03
N LEU A 149 30.56 13.76 -9.42
CA LEU A 149 30.45 14.58 -10.62
C LEU A 149 31.30 15.86 -10.49
N GLN A 150 31.27 16.53 -9.34
CA GLN A 150 32.10 17.69 -9.06
C GLN A 150 33.60 17.38 -9.29
N ASN A 151 34.10 16.23 -8.81
CA ASN A 151 35.50 15.84 -8.99
C ASN A 151 35.89 15.54 -10.45
N VAL A 152 34.95 15.06 -11.26
CA VAL A 152 35.19 14.83 -12.69
C VAL A 152 35.23 16.16 -13.44
N PHE A 153 34.25 17.04 -13.19
CA PHE A 153 34.09 18.30 -13.91
C PHE A 153 35.02 19.41 -13.44
N SER A 154 35.53 19.37 -12.20
CA SER A 154 36.50 20.34 -11.69
C SER A 154 37.77 20.40 -12.54
N LYS A 155 38.12 19.31 -13.24
CA LYS A 155 39.24 19.23 -14.18
C LYS A 155 39.01 20.01 -15.48
N ILE A 156 37.75 20.30 -15.83
CA ILE A 156 37.35 20.96 -17.09
C ILE A 156 37.08 22.43 -16.85
N ILE A 157 36.25 22.75 -15.84
CA ILE A 157 35.71 24.10 -15.62
C ILE A 157 36.32 24.81 -14.40
N GLY A 158 37.27 24.17 -13.71
CA GLY A 158 37.88 24.68 -12.48
C GLY A 158 37.07 24.34 -11.23
N LEU A 159 37.77 24.32 -10.09
CA LEU A 159 37.22 23.83 -8.81
C LEU A 159 36.08 24.69 -8.28
N ASN A 160 36.24 26.02 -8.26
CA ASN A 160 35.25 26.93 -7.67
C ASN A 160 33.93 26.93 -8.44
N LEU A 161 34.00 26.94 -9.79
CA LEU A 161 32.82 26.93 -10.63
C LEU A 161 32.10 25.56 -10.57
N ALA A 162 32.86 24.46 -10.60
CA ALA A 162 32.30 23.13 -10.39
C ALA A 162 31.59 23.02 -9.02
N PHE A 163 32.21 23.50 -7.95
CA PHE A 163 31.60 23.49 -6.62
C PHE A 163 30.27 24.26 -6.61
N ALA A 164 30.25 25.51 -7.06
CA ALA A 164 29.03 26.32 -7.08
C ALA A 164 27.89 25.67 -7.90
N CYS A 165 28.19 25.17 -9.11
CA CYS A 165 27.21 24.53 -9.96
C CYS A 165 26.65 23.24 -9.34
N PHE A 166 27.52 22.36 -8.84
CA PHE A 166 27.08 21.07 -8.29
C PHE A 166 26.42 21.19 -6.92
N SER A 167 26.74 22.21 -6.11
CA SER A 167 26.00 22.50 -4.88
C SER A 167 24.55 22.88 -5.18
N VAL A 168 24.30 23.79 -6.14
CA VAL A 168 22.94 24.19 -6.54
C VAL A 168 22.16 23.01 -7.10
N LEU A 169 22.79 22.22 -7.98
CA LEU A 169 22.17 21.00 -8.54
C LEU A 169 21.84 19.96 -7.45
N THR A 170 22.74 19.77 -6.49
CA THR A 170 22.55 18.82 -5.37
C THR A 170 21.39 19.28 -4.48
N ILE A 171 21.32 20.57 -4.12
CA ILE A 171 20.21 21.11 -3.32
C ILE A 171 18.88 20.94 -4.06
N PHE A 172 18.84 21.27 -5.36
CA PHE A 172 17.62 21.11 -6.17
C PHE A 172 17.20 19.64 -6.32
N ALA A 173 18.17 18.74 -6.51
CA ALA A 173 17.92 17.31 -6.59
C ALA A 173 17.40 16.74 -5.27
N ILE A 174 17.97 17.15 -4.12
CA ILE A 174 17.48 16.76 -2.79
C ILE A 174 16.05 17.27 -2.60
N TYR A 175 15.78 18.55 -2.87
CA TYR A 175 14.44 19.12 -2.73
C TYR A 175 13.40 18.35 -3.56
N THR A 176 13.71 18.09 -4.84
CA THR A 176 12.81 17.38 -5.76
C THR A 176 12.60 15.93 -5.33
N ALA A 177 13.67 15.22 -4.98
CA ALA A 177 13.60 13.83 -4.54
C ALA A 177 12.86 13.69 -3.20
N SER A 178 13.09 14.60 -2.25
CA SER A 178 12.36 14.65 -0.99
C SER A 178 10.87 14.86 -1.23
N LYS A 179 10.48 15.82 -2.10
CA LYS A 179 9.07 16.05 -2.43
C LYS A 179 8.40 14.80 -3.01
N VAL A 180 8.99 14.18 -4.03
CA VAL A 180 8.46 12.96 -4.67
C VAL A 180 8.36 11.82 -3.65
N PHE A 181 9.34 11.70 -2.76
CA PHE A 181 9.29 10.67 -1.74
C PHE A 181 8.18 10.93 -0.72
N TYR A 182 8.04 12.16 -0.20
CA TYR A 182 6.96 12.47 0.75
C TYR A 182 5.59 12.20 0.13
N GLU A 183 5.39 12.55 -1.15
CA GLU A 183 4.17 12.19 -1.90
C GLU A 183 3.93 10.68 -1.94
N TYR A 184 4.97 9.90 -2.29
CA TYR A 184 4.89 8.44 -2.32
C TYR A 184 4.59 7.86 -0.93
N TYR A 185 5.26 8.38 0.09
CA TYR A 185 5.18 7.91 1.45
C TYR A 185 3.82 8.17 2.10
N GLU A 186 3.26 9.37 1.91
CA GLU A 186 1.88 9.67 2.34
C GLU A 186 0.88 8.70 1.74
N CYS A 187 1.05 8.35 0.47
CA CYS A 187 0.18 7.36 -0.18
C CYS A 187 0.39 5.94 0.34
N ALA A 188 1.62 5.60 0.70
CA ALA A 188 1.93 4.32 1.32
C ALA A 188 1.35 4.21 2.74
N LEU A 189 1.31 5.32 3.49
CA LEU A 189 0.63 5.39 4.78
C LEU A 189 -0.88 5.21 4.62
N ASP A 190 -1.49 5.96 3.70
CA ASP A 190 -2.92 5.85 3.39
C ASP A 190 -3.31 4.41 3.06
N THR A 191 -2.56 3.78 2.17
CA THR A 191 -2.76 2.38 1.76
C THR A 191 -2.65 1.41 2.94
N GLN A 192 -1.73 1.65 3.89
CA GLN A 192 -1.61 0.84 5.10
C GLN A 192 -2.82 0.99 6.01
N VAL A 193 -3.33 2.21 6.17
CA VAL A 193 -4.53 2.46 6.99
C VAL A 193 -5.77 1.84 6.33
N PHE A 194 -5.91 1.91 5.01
CA PHE A 194 -7.02 1.25 4.31
C PHE A 194 -7.04 -0.26 4.52
N SER A 195 -5.87 -0.88 4.69
CA SER A 195 -5.77 -2.31 4.95
C SER A 195 -6.26 -2.72 6.35
N LEU A 196 -6.56 -1.77 7.23
CA LEU A 196 -7.13 -2.04 8.55
C LEU A 196 -8.61 -2.42 8.48
N GLY A 197 -9.37 -1.91 7.49
CA GLY A 197 -10.78 -2.26 7.31
C GLY A 197 -11.59 -1.22 6.53
N GLU A 198 -12.85 -1.56 6.26
CA GLU A 198 -13.78 -0.73 5.49
C GLU A 198 -14.10 0.60 6.19
N ASP A 199 -14.17 0.60 7.52
CA ASP A 199 -14.40 1.81 8.33
C ASP A 199 -13.31 2.87 8.08
N TYR A 200 -12.06 2.45 7.91
CA TYR A 200 -10.94 3.33 7.62
C TYR A 200 -10.98 3.90 6.20
N VAL A 201 -11.47 3.10 5.24
CA VAL A 201 -11.68 3.52 3.84
C VAL A 201 -12.79 4.59 3.78
N LYS A 202 -13.92 4.35 4.46
CA LYS A 202 -15.02 5.32 4.61
C LYS A 202 -14.54 6.58 5.33
N GLY A 203 -13.82 6.40 6.42
CA GLY A 203 -13.23 7.48 7.20
C GLY A 203 -12.30 8.38 6.41
N ALA A 204 -11.44 7.81 5.57
CA ALA A 204 -10.56 8.56 4.68
C ALA A 204 -11.35 9.41 3.67
N ALA A 205 -12.36 8.81 3.04
CA ALA A 205 -13.21 9.51 2.08
C ALA A 205 -13.92 10.70 2.73
N GLU A 206 -14.52 10.49 3.89
CA GLU A 206 -15.24 11.51 4.66
C GLU A 206 -14.30 12.62 5.17
N TYR A 207 -13.12 12.24 5.69
CA TYR A 207 -12.11 13.19 6.18
C TYR A 207 -11.63 14.13 5.05
N TRP A 208 -11.27 13.59 3.89
CA TRP A 208 -10.79 14.42 2.79
C TRP A 208 -11.89 15.24 2.13
N GLU A 209 -13.09 14.67 1.96
CA GLU A 209 -14.22 15.40 1.39
C GLU A 209 -14.61 16.58 2.27
N SER A 210 -14.73 16.35 3.57
CA SER A 210 -15.05 17.42 4.53
C SER A 210 -13.97 18.50 4.57
N SER A 211 -12.68 18.12 4.52
CA SER A 211 -11.56 19.06 4.45
C SER A 211 -11.54 19.88 3.16
N MET A 212 -11.81 19.26 2.00
CA MET A 212 -11.92 19.98 0.71
C MET A 212 -13.11 20.95 0.70
N ARG A 213 -14.29 20.51 1.14
CA ARG A 213 -15.46 21.39 1.25
C ARG A 213 -15.16 22.61 2.12
N MET A 214 -14.42 22.40 3.21
CA MET A 214 -14.01 23.48 4.09
C MET A 214 -13.04 24.44 3.42
N GLY A 215 -11.98 23.92 2.80
CA GLY A 215 -11.01 24.72 2.08
C GLY A 215 -11.64 25.55 0.97
N ALA A 216 -12.58 24.95 0.23
CA ALA A 216 -13.33 25.62 -0.83
C ALA A 216 -14.22 26.74 -0.27
N TYR A 217 -14.87 26.51 0.88
CA TYR A 217 -15.66 27.54 1.55
C TYR A 217 -14.80 28.71 2.02
N ILE A 218 -13.70 28.45 2.72
CA ILE A 218 -12.75 29.48 3.17
C ILE A 218 -12.22 30.29 1.99
N ARG A 219 -11.82 29.62 0.91
CA ARG A 219 -11.39 30.25 -0.35
C ARG A 219 -12.48 31.15 -0.94
N SER A 220 -13.73 30.67 -0.98
CA SER A 220 -14.84 31.42 -1.57
C SER A 220 -15.14 32.72 -0.82
N ARG A 221 -14.93 32.73 0.51
CA ARG A 221 -15.21 33.91 1.35
C ARG A 221 -14.05 34.90 1.42
N LEU A 222 -12.81 34.40 1.49
CA LEU A 222 -11.61 35.25 1.58
C LEU A 222 -11.08 35.71 0.21
N GLY A 223 -11.61 35.16 -0.89
CA GLY A 223 -11.28 35.58 -2.25
C GLY A 223 -9.78 35.46 -2.55
N ASP A 224 -9.20 36.48 -3.17
CA ASP A 224 -7.81 36.43 -3.64
C ASP A 224 -6.76 36.44 -2.52
N LYS A 225 -7.11 36.86 -1.30
CA LYS A 225 -6.20 36.91 -0.15
C LYS A 225 -5.56 35.55 0.14
N VAL A 226 -6.32 34.46 -0.05
CA VAL A 226 -5.89 33.09 0.28
C VAL A 226 -5.57 32.22 -0.93
N LYS A 227 -5.38 32.81 -2.11
CA LYS A 227 -5.18 32.03 -3.36
C LYS A 227 -3.91 31.20 -3.42
N HIS A 228 -2.92 31.62 -2.66
CA HIS A 228 -1.64 30.95 -2.54
C HIS A 228 -1.67 29.84 -1.48
N ILE A 229 -2.74 29.75 -0.67
CA ILE A 229 -2.90 28.77 0.42
C ILE A 229 -3.91 27.68 0.01
N TRP A 230 -5.06 28.10 -0.53
CA TRP A 230 -6.14 27.21 -0.91
C TRP A 230 -6.33 27.22 -2.42
N HIS A 231 -6.50 26.05 -3.01
CA HIS A 231 -6.94 25.88 -4.38
C HIS A 231 -8.47 26.00 -4.48
N LYS A 232 -9.02 26.21 -5.69
CA LYS A 232 -10.48 26.27 -5.90
C LYS A 232 -11.21 24.97 -5.52
N SER A 233 -10.52 23.84 -5.59
CA SER A 233 -11.02 22.52 -5.14
C SER A 233 -11.10 22.40 -3.61
N GLY A 234 -10.51 23.34 -2.87
CA GLY A 234 -10.34 23.25 -1.42
C GLY A 234 -9.11 22.47 -0.97
N ASP A 235 -8.20 22.14 -1.90
CA ASP A 235 -6.89 21.58 -1.56
C ASP A 235 -5.96 22.64 -0.98
N LEU A 236 -5.12 22.26 -0.03
CA LEU A 236 -4.01 23.07 0.47
C LEU A 236 -2.83 23.01 -0.49
N THR A 237 -2.27 24.16 -0.86
CA THR A 237 -1.11 24.27 -1.76
C THR A 237 0.20 23.80 -1.11
N SER A 238 0.26 23.84 0.22
CA SER A 238 1.42 23.41 1.02
C SER A 238 1.52 21.90 1.16
N HIS A 239 0.46 21.15 0.81
CA HIS A 239 0.46 19.70 0.93
C HIS A 239 1.36 19.05 -0.13
N TYR A 240 2.13 18.05 0.30
CA TYR A 240 2.87 17.20 -0.64
C TYR A 240 1.92 16.55 -1.64
N ILE A 241 0.83 15.95 -1.15
CA ILE A 241 -0.25 15.40 -1.97
C ILE A 241 -1.60 16.05 -1.63
N PRO A 242 -2.29 16.67 -2.61
CA PRO A 242 -3.62 17.23 -2.43
C PRO A 242 -4.68 16.20 -2.00
N TYR A 243 -5.69 16.62 -1.24
CA TYR A 243 -6.82 15.77 -0.84
C TYR A 243 -7.56 15.19 -2.03
N SER A 244 -7.78 15.99 -3.08
CA SER A 244 -8.44 15.54 -4.31
C SER A 244 -7.68 14.39 -4.99
N GLN A 245 -6.34 14.45 -4.98
CA GLN A 245 -5.49 13.40 -5.52
C GLN A 245 -5.52 12.14 -4.64
N ARG A 246 -5.50 12.30 -3.30
CA ARG A 246 -5.65 11.18 -2.36
C ARG A 246 -7.01 10.49 -2.52
N GLN A 247 -8.09 11.25 -2.68
CA GLN A 247 -9.43 10.72 -2.92
C GLN A 247 -9.52 9.94 -4.24
N LYS A 248 -8.87 10.44 -5.31
CA LYS A 248 -8.75 9.68 -6.57
C LYS A 248 -8.02 8.36 -6.36
N ARG A 249 -6.89 8.37 -5.63
CA ARG A 249 -6.12 7.15 -5.32
C ARG A 249 -6.91 6.17 -4.45
N LEU A 250 -7.72 6.62 -3.51
CA LEU A 250 -8.62 5.75 -2.75
C LEU A 250 -9.62 5.03 -3.67
N ARG A 251 -10.23 5.75 -4.61
CA ARG A 251 -11.11 5.11 -5.61
C ARG A 251 -10.35 4.09 -6.46
N GLU A 252 -9.12 4.41 -6.86
CA GLU A 252 -8.24 3.49 -7.59
C GLU A 252 -7.87 2.27 -6.73
N TRP A 253 -7.59 2.45 -5.44
CA TRP A 253 -7.27 1.39 -4.50
C TRP A 253 -8.46 0.45 -4.27
N ILE A 254 -9.66 1.00 -4.07
CA ILE A 254 -10.91 0.21 -3.99
C ILE A 254 -11.07 -0.62 -5.26
N LYS A 255 -10.90 0.01 -6.43
CA LYS A 255 -10.94 -0.69 -7.72
C LYS A 255 -9.85 -1.75 -7.81
N MET A 256 -8.61 -1.46 -7.38
CA MET A 256 -7.48 -2.40 -7.44
C MET A 256 -7.63 -3.60 -6.52
N ASN A 257 -8.17 -3.43 -5.32
CA ASN A 257 -8.49 -4.57 -4.47
C ASN A 257 -9.62 -5.43 -5.05
N ALA A 258 -10.54 -4.82 -5.79
CA ALA A 258 -11.50 -5.57 -6.60
C ALA A 258 -10.86 -6.23 -7.84
N LYS A 259 -9.69 -5.76 -8.32
CA LYS A 259 -8.97 -6.35 -9.47
C LYS A 259 -8.29 -7.67 -9.13
N SER A 260 -7.86 -7.89 -7.88
CA SER A 260 -7.18 -9.12 -7.49
C SER A 260 -8.20 -10.18 -7.13
N LEU A 261 -8.42 -11.11 -8.05
CA LEU A 261 -9.27 -12.27 -7.84
C LEU A 261 -8.55 -13.43 -7.14
N ASP A 262 -7.26 -13.26 -6.84
CA ASP A 262 -6.44 -14.14 -6.02
C ASP A 262 -5.84 -13.33 -4.85
N THR A 263 -5.18 -14.04 -3.93
CA THR A 263 -4.54 -13.47 -2.76
C THR A 263 -3.29 -12.66 -3.15
N ILE A 264 -2.96 -11.67 -2.33
CA ILE A 264 -1.73 -10.89 -2.48
C ILE A 264 -0.92 -11.06 -1.20
N ALA A 265 0.17 -11.82 -1.29
CA ALA A 265 1.12 -11.96 -0.21
C ALA A 265 2.31 -11.01 -0.38
N ARG A 266 2.73 -10.39 0.72
CA ARG A 266 3.98 -9.61 0.81
C ARG A 266 4.71 -9.96 2.10
N GLY A 267 6.03 -10.09 2.00
CA GLY A 267 6.85 -10.45 3.15
C GLY A 267 6.99 -11.97 3.29
N SER A 268 7.34 -12.43 4.49
CA SER A 268 7.50 -13.85 4.79
C SER A 268 7.18 -14.12 6.25
N VAL A 269 6.51 -15.24 6.52
CA VAL A 269 6.17 -15.68 7.89
C VAL A 269 7.44 -16.04 8.67
N GLY A 270 8.45 -16.63 8.03
CA GLY A 270 9.75 -16.94 8.61
C GLY A 270 10.71 -15.75 8.73
N ALA A 271 10.36 -14.57 8.22
CA ALA A 271 11.15 -13.35 8.41
C ALA A 271 10.74 -12.59 9.68
N ARG A 272 11.68 -11.94 10.36
CA ARG A 272 11.39 -11.08 11.53
C ARG A 272 10.42 -9.93 11.23
N THR A 273 10.35 -9.49 9.98
CA THR A 273 9.40 -8.45 9.53
C THR A 273 7.98 -8.97 9.36
N GLY A 274 7.79 -10.30 9.37
CA GLY A 274 6.51 -10.98 9.17
C GLY A 274 6.01 -10.98 7.72
N GLY A 275 4.97 -11.78 7.49
CA GLY A 275 4.23 -11.86 6.24
C GLY A 275 2.87 -11.17 6.37
N ARG A 276 2.45 -10.46 5.33
CA ARG A 276 1.12 -9.88 5.18
C ARG A 276 0.45 -10.55 3.98
N ILE A 277 -0.63 -11.29 4.24
CA ILE A 277 -1.41 -11.96 3.22
C ILE A 277 -2.77 -11.27 3.15
N ALA A 278 -3.06 -10.63 2.01
CA ALA A 278 -4.37 -10.08 1.72
C ALA A 278 -5.19 -11.14 0.98
N LEU A 279 -6.27 -11.58 1.59
CA LEU A 279 -7.23 -12.49 0.96
C LEU A 279 -8.07 -11.73 -0.09
N PRO A 280 -8.56 -12.41 -1.14
CA PRO A 280 -9.45 -11.78 -2.09
C PRO A 280 -10.74 -11.33 -1.38
N PHE A 281 -11.34 -10.24 -1.85
CA PHE A 281 -12.51 -9.62 -1.19
C PHE A 281 -13.65 -10.61 -0.96
N TYR A 282 -13.80 -11.60 -1.85
CA TYR A 282 -14.87 -12.59 -1.79
C TYR A 282 -14.65 -13.71 -0.77
N ALA A 283 -13.45 -13.82 -0.18
CA ALA A 283 -13.18 -14.78 0.89
C ALA A 283 -14.02 -14.51 2.15
N ARG A 284 -14.58 -13.30 2.30
CA ARG A 284 -15.44 -12.92 3.41
C ARG A 284 -16.88 -13.42 3.28
N PHE A 285 -17.34 -13.72 2.07
CA PHE A 285 -18.74 -14.08 1.85
C PHE A 285 -19.04 -15.46 2.43
N GLU A 286 -20.11 -15.54 3.22
CA GLU A 286 -20.63 -16.83 3.71
C GLU A 286 -21.80 -17.32 2.86
N THR A 287 -22.61 -16.40 2.31
CA THR A 287 -23.80 -16.74 1.53
C THR A 287 -23.77 -16.12 0.14
N LYS A 288 -24.61 -16.65 -0.77
CA LYS A 288 -24.73 -16.11 -2.13
C LYS A 288 -25.41 -14.75 -2.13
N GLU A 289 -26.33 -14.53 -1.22
CA GLU A 289 -27.08 -13.29 -1.06
C GLU A 289 -26.15 -12.15 -0.64
N GLU A 290 -25.24 -12.40 0.30
CA GLU A 290 -24.21 -11.43 0.71
C GLU A 290 -23.28 -11.07 -0.46
N ALA A 291 -22.84 -12.09 -1.22
CA ALA A 291 -22.02 -11.88 -2.41
C ALA A 291 -22.77 -11.09 -3.49
N TYR A 292 -24.05 -11.39 -3.72
CA TYR A 292 -24.91 -10.69 -4.69
C TYR A 292 -25.05 -9.20 -4.34
N GLU A 293 -25.43 -8.88 -3.11
CA GLU A 293 -25.59 -7.49 -2.65
C GLU A 293 -24.28 -6.70 -2.78
N TYR A 294 -23.16 -7.32 -2.39
CA TYR A 294 -21.85 -6.68 -2.56
C TYR A 294 -21.50 -6.41 -4.03
N CYS A 295 -21.74 -7.38 -4.91
CA CYS A 295 -21.44 -7.23 -6.33
C CYS A 295 -22.25 -6.09 -6.96
N LYS A 296 -23.54 -6.01 -6.62
CA LYS A 296 -24.45 -4.97 -7.10
C LYS A 296 -24.06 -3.58 -6.61
N MET A 297 -23.69 -3.45 -5.33
CA MET A 297 -23.35 -2.14 -4.74
C MET A 297 -21.96 -1.63 -5.15
N HIS A 298 -20.99 -2.53 -5.35
CA HIS A 298 -19.57 -2.14 -5.40
C HIS A 298 -18.84 -2.55 -6.68
N LEU A 299 -19.38 -3.46 -7.48
CA LEU A 299 -18.67 -4.06 -8.62
C LEU A 299 -19.31 -3.73 -9.97
N GLU A 300 -19.88 -2.54 -10.12
CA GLU A 300 -20.36 -2.00 -11.39
C GLU A 300 -19.51 -0.78 -11.83
N PRO A 301 -18.64 -0.91 -12.87
CA PRO A 301 -18.27 -2.13 -13.59
C PRO A 301 -17.32 -3.03 -12.81
N PHE A 302 -17.36 -4.34 -13.10
CA PHE A 302 -16.49 -5.34 -12.48
C PHE A 302 -15.11 -5.27 -13.14
N MET A 303 -14.05 -5.09 -12.36
CA MET A 303 -12.70 -4.96 -12.91
C MET A 303 -12.02 -6.34 -13.04
N PHE A 304 -11.94 -6.87 -14.25
CA PHE A 304 -11.26 -8.15 -14.56
C PHE A 304 -9.97 -7.91 -15.34
N LEU A 305 -8.80 -8.28 -14.79
CA LEU A 305 -7.48 -8.13 -15.43
C LEU A 305 -7.22 -6.73 -16.01
N ASN A 306 -7.56 -5.69 -15.23
CA ASN A 306 -7.51 -4.27 -15.62
C ASN A 306 -8.51 -3.83 -16.70
N ASN A 307 -9.44 -4.68 -17.11
CA ASN A 307 -10.51 -4.33 -18.05
C ASN A 307 -11.86 -4.22 -17.30
N PRO A 308 -12.64 -3.16 -17.52
CA PRO A 308 -14.00 -3.09 -17.01
C PRO A 308 -14.89 -4.09 -17.75
N VAL A 309 -15.66 -4.88 -16.99
CA VAL A 309 -16.63 -5.86 -17.48
C VAL A 309 -17.98 -5.51 -16.89
N CYS A 310 -18.96 -5.26 -17.75
CA CYS A 310 -20.33 -4.98 -17.33
C CYS A 310 -21.06 -6.30 -17.11
N VAL A 311 -21.14 -6.75 -15.85
CA VAL A 311 -21.86 -7.96 -15.48
C VAL A 311 -23.27 -7.58 -15.08
N ILE A 312 -24.27 -8.16 -15.73
CA ILE A 312 -25.67 -8.05 -15.29
C ILE A 312 -25.86 -9.10 -14.19
N TRP A 313 -25.81 -8.68 -12.93
CA TRP A 313 -25.81 -9.58 -11.77
C TRP A 313 -27.08 -10.44 -11.65
N ASP A 314 -28.22 -9.94 -12.14
CA ASP A 314 -29.50 -10.66 -12.15
C ASP A 314 -29.59 -11.72 -13.26
N SER A 315 -28.66 -11.73 -14.21
CA SER A 315 -28.66 -12.71 -15.31
C SER A 315 -28.19 -14.10 -14.83
N PRO A 316 -28.53 -15.19 -15.54
CA PRO A 316 -28.02 -16.53 -15.22
C PRO A 316 -26.49 -16.59 -15.14
N VAL A 317 -25.81 -15.88 -16.05
CA VAL A 317 -24.34 -15.79 -16.07
C VAL A 317 -23.82 -15.01 -14.85
N GLY A 318 -24.50 -13.92 -14.47
CA GLY A 318 -24.19 -13.14 -13.26
C GLY A 318 -24.31 -13.99 -11.99
N GLN A 319 -25.39 -14.77 -11.87
CA GLN A 319 -25.62 -15.70 -10.76
C GLN A 319 -24.56 -16.81 -10.72
N GLU A 320 -24.13 -17.31 -11.88
CA GLU A 320 -23.00 -18.24 -11.94
C GLU A 320 -21.71 -17.61 -11.46
N ILE A 321 -21.39 -16.36 -11.85
CA ILE A 321 -20.21 -15.64 -11.36
C ILE A 321 -20.29 -15.48 -9.84
N ILE A 322 -21.44 -15.08 -9.29
CA ILE A 322 -21.65 -14.94 -7.83
C ILE A 322 -21.39 -16.27 -7.13
N SER A 323 -21.85 -17.39 -7.70
CA SER A 323 -21.61 -18.71 -7.12
C SER A 323 -20.12 -19.08 -7.02
N THR A 324 -19.26 -18.51 -7.87
CA THR A 324 -17.79 -18.69 -7.81
C THR A 324 -17.11 -17.79 -6.78
N LEU A 325 -17.80 -16.76 -6.28
CA LEU A 325 -17.28 -15.83 -5.26
C LEU A 325 -17.54 -16.35 -3.85
N VAL A 326 -18.51 -17.24 -3.65
CA VAL A 326 -18.74 -17.88 -2.34
C VAL A 326 -17.84 -19.10 -2.21
N LEU A 327 -17.00 -19.15 -1.18
CA LEU A 327 -16.11 -20.29 -0.90
C LEU A 327 -16.61 -21.08 0.32
N THR A 328 -16.50 -22.42 0.28
CA THR A 328 -16.75 -23.22 1.48
C THR A 328 -15.67 -23.01 2.55
N PRO A 329 -15.94 -23.36 3.83
CA PRO A 329 -14.93 -23.30 4.88
C PRO A 329 -13.65 -24.08 4.57
N LYS A 330 -13.75 -25.22 3.86
CA LYS A 330 -12.60 -26.01 3.44
C LYS A 330 -11.75 -25.29 2.39
N ALA A 331 -12.38 -24.63 1.41
CA ALA A 331 -11.68 -23.82 0.42
C ALA A 331 -11.00 -22.60 1.05
N LYS A 332 -11.65 -21.93 2.02
CA LYS A 332 -11.05 -20.82 2.80
C LYS A 332 -9.81 -21.29 3.59
N ARG A 333 -9.89 -22.46 4.24
CA ARG A 333 -8.75 -23.04 4.98
C ARG A 333 -7.57 -23.38 4.08
N PHE A 334 -7.83 -24.04 2.93
CA PHE A 334 -6.82 -24.29 1.91
C PHE A 334 -6.17 -22.99 1.44
N LEU A 335 -6.97 -21.98 1.09
CA LEU A 335 -6.47 -20.70 0.60
C LEU A 335 -5.48 -20.04 1.57
N ILE A 336 -5.83 -20.03 2.86
CA ILE A 336 -4.97 -19.47 3.91
C ILE A 336 -3.70 -20.31 4.09
N ALA A 337 -3.84 -21.64 4.19
CA ALA A 337 -2.71 -22.53 4.41
C ALA A 337 -1.70 -22.48 3.24
N ARG A 338 -2.19 -22.51 2.01
CA ARG A 338 -1.40 -22.36 0.78
C ARG A 338 -0.51 -21.13 0.82
N ASP A 339 -1.08 -19.98 1.16
CA ASP A 339 -0.34 -18.72 1.18
C ASP A 339 0.66 -18.64 2.33
N LEU A 340 0.34 -19.26 3.48
CA LEU A 340 1.27 -19.36 4.60
C LEU A 340 2.49 -20.19 4.20
N TYR A 341 2.30 -21.37 3.60
CA TYR A 341 3.38 -22.23 3.14
C TYR A 341 4.20 -21.62 1.99
N ALA A 342 3.53 -21.05 0.97
CA ALA A 342 4.20 -20.39 -0.15
C ALA A 342 5.08 -19.20 0.30
N ASN A 343 4.76 -18.58 1.45
CA ASN A 343 5.47 -17.43 1.99
C ASN A 343 6.19 -17.70 3.31
N ASP A 344 6.41 -18.97 3.67
CA ASP A 344 7.08 -19.34 4.92
C ASP A 344 8.56 -18.92 4.90
N SER A 345 9.29 -19.27 3.83
CA SER A 345 10.72 -19.00 3.75
C SER A 345 11.08 -17.50 3.71
N ALA A 346 12.04 -17.09 4.56
CA ALA A 346 12.62 -15.75 4.58
C ALA A 346 13.23 -15.34 3.21
N MET A 347 13.58 -16.33 2.38
CA MET A 347 14.04 -16.10 1.02
C MET A 347 12.98 -15.37 0.17
N ASN A 348 11.68 -15.48 0.45
CA ASN A 348 10.64 -14.73 -0.28
C ASN A 348 10.80 -13.20 -0.19
N VAL A 349 11.38 -12.69 0.90
CA VAL A 349 11.63 -11.25 1.06
C VAL A 349 12.84 -10.80 0.27
N ILE A 350 13.91 -11.60 0.30
CA ILE A 350 15.21 -11.19 -0.21
C ILE A 350 15.51 -11.74 -1.61
N ALA A 351 14.77 -12.73 -2.11
CA ALA A 351 15.06 -13.43 -3.37
C ALA A 351 15.30 -12.48 -4.53
N ARG A 352 14.45 -11.45 -4.69
CA ARG A 352 14.63 -10.47 -5.77
C ARG A 352 15.95 -9.69 -5.65
N GLY A 353 16.30 -9.25 -4.44
CA GLY A 353 17.56 -8.56 -4.19
C GLY A 353 18.77 -9.49 -4.29
N TYR A 354 18.63 -10.72 -3.81
CA TYR A 354 19.63 -11.78 -3.89
C TYR A 354 19.95 -12.14 -5.34
N HIS A 355 18.94 -12.43 -6.17
CA HIS A 355 19.12 -12.72 -7.58
C HIS A 355 19.69 -11.51 -8.32
N TRP A 356 19.21 -10.29 -8.05
CA TRP A 356 19.77 -9.09 -8.66
C TRP A 356 21.25 -8.90 -8.30
N GLY A 357 21.61 -9.08 -7.04
CA GLY A 357 22.99 -9.00 -6.57
C GLY A 357 23.89 -10.04 -7.23
N LEU A 358 23.43 -11.30 -7.29
CA LEU A 358 24.16 -12.40 -7.91
C LEU A 358 24.40 -12.14 -9.41
N TRP A 359 23.36 -11.72 -10.13
CA TRP A 359 23.46 -11.44 -11.56
C TRP A 359 24.23 -10.16 -11.87
N SER A 360 24.17 -9.15 -11.01
CA SER A 360 25.01 -7.93 -11.13
C SER A 360 26.49 -8.25 -10.90
N LEU A 361 26.79 -9.14 -9.94
CA LEU A 361 28.15 -9.64 -9.74
C LEU A 361 28.63 -10.42 -10.96
N PHE A 362 27.79 -11.32 -11.49
CA PHE A 362 28.06 -12.04 -12.74
C PHE A 362 28.36 -11.06 -13.88
N ALA A 363 27.52 -10.06 -14.12
CA ALA A 363 27.75 -9.05 -15.15
C ALA A 363 29.08 -8.30 -14.97
N SER A 364 29.40 -7.92 -13.74
CA SER A 364 30.63 -7.20 -13.41
C SER A 364 31.87 -8.06 -13.68
N VAL A 365 31.87 -9.32 -13.20
CA VAL A 365 32.95 -10.27 -13.43
C VAL A 365 33.08 -10.60 -14.92
N SER A 366 31.98 -10.89 -15.61
CA SER A 366 31.98 -11.15 -17.06
C SER A 366 32.52 -9.96 -17.85
N THR A 367 32.18 -8.73 -17.48
CA THR A 367 32.72 -7.52 -18.12
C THR A 367 34.24 -7.45 -17.98
N LEU A 368 34.77 -7.73 -16.79
CA LEU A 368 36.21 -7.75 -16.54
C LEU A 368 36.92 -8.89 -17.29
N VAL A 369 36.32 -10.08 -17.31
CA VAL A 369 36.87 -11.27 -17.98
C VAL A 369 36.88 -11.06 -19.50
N ILE A 370 35.78 -10.60 -20.09
CA ILE A 370 35.69 -10.24 -21.52
C ILE A 370 36.72 -9.15 -21.85
N GLY A 371 36.84 -8.14 -21.00
CA GLY A 371 37.84 -7.08 -21.18
C GLY A 371 39.28 -7.59 -21.14
N ARG A 372 39.59 -8.58 -20.30
CA ARG A 372 40.92 -9.23 -20.24
C ARG A 372 41.17 -10.18 -21.41
N MET A 373 40.15 -10.89 -21.88
CA MET A 373 40.26 -11.84 -23.01
C MET A 373 40.38 -11.14 -24.36
N ALA A 374 39.78 -9.95 -24.50
CA ALA A 374 39.86 -9.13 -25.70
C ALA A 374 41.23 -8.43 -25.85
N LYS A 375 42.35 -9.17 -25.75
CA LYS A 375 43.77 -8.75 -25.78
C LYS A 375 44.19 -7.78 -26.91
N SER A 376 43.28 -7.35 -27.79
CA SER A 376 43.53 -6.38 -28.86
C SER A 376 43.12 -4.95 -28.50
N VAL A 377 44.13 -4.07 -28.54
CA VAL A 377 44.07 -2.59 -28.63
C VAL A 377 43.32 -1.89 -27.49
N ARG A 378 44.09 -1.14 -26.67
CA ARG A 378 43.67 -0.20 -25.60
C ARG A 378 42.19 -0.24 -25.26
N TYR A 379 41.86 -0.90 -24.16
CA TYR A 379 40.52 -0.97 -23.60
C TYR A 379 39.99 0.44 -23.29
N SER A 380 39.30 1.04 -24.26
CA SER A 380 38.69 2.36 -24.16
C SER A 380 37.50 2.31 -23.20
N PHE A 381 37.29 3.39 -22.43
CA PHE A 381 36.11 3.55 -21.58
C PHE A 381 34.79 3.30 -22.33
N GLY A 382 34.71 3.69 -23.60
CA GLY A 382 33.52 3.44 -24.43
C GLY A 382 33.25 1.94 -24.64
N ARG A 383 34.29 1.12 -24.85
CA ARG A 383 34.13 -0.35 -24.98
C ARG A 383 33.72 -0.98 -23.66
N PHE A 384 34.30 -0.53 -22.54
CA PHE A 384 33.86 -0.95 -21.22
C PHE A 384 32.37 -0.69 -21.03
N MET A 385 31.89 0.51 -21.35
CA MET A 385 30.48 0.85 -21.22
C MET A 385 29.60 -0.04 -22.08
N VAL A 386 29.96 -0.30 -23.34
CA VAL A 386 29.17 -1.19 -24.22
C VAL A 386 29.10 -2.62 -23.67
N VAL A 387 30.24 -3.22 -23.30
CA VAL A 387 30.29 -4.57 -22.76
C VAL A 387 29.53 -4.64 -21.43
N TYR A 388 29.74 -3.65 -20.56
CA TYR A 388 29.04 -3.56 -19.28
C TYR A 388 27.53 -3.47 -19.47
N THR A 389 27.04 -2.64 -20.40
CA THR A 389 25.62 -2.55 -20.72
C THR A 389 25.06 -3.89 -21.22
N LEU A 390 25.75 -4.57 -22.14
CA LEU A 390 25.31 -5.88 -22.63
C LEU A 390 25.25 -6.94 -21.52
N CYS A 391 26.28 -7.01 -20.67
CA CYS A 391 26.30 -7.90 -19.52
C CYS A 391 25.18 -7.57 -18.52
N ASN A 392 24.88 -6.29 -18.30
CA ASN A 392 23.76 -5.88 -17.44
C ASN A 392 22.39 -6.22 -18.02
N ILE A 393 22.22 -6.18 -19.34
CA ILE A 393 20.98 -6.66 -20.00
C ILE A 393 20.79 -8.15 -19.72
N VAL A 394 21.84 -8.97 -19.91
CA VAL A 394 21.79 -10.40 -19.60
C VAL A 394 21.49 -10.63 -18.12
N ALA A 395 22.13 -9.88 -17.22
CA ALA A 395 21.89 -9.96 -15.79
C ALA A 395 20.45 -9.58 -15.40
N PHE A 396 19.87 -8.57 -16.06
CA PHE A 396 18.48 -8.19 -15.85
C PHE A 396 17.51 -9.32 -16.22
N PHE A 397 17.68 -9.92 -17.40
CA PHE A 397 16.84 -11.05 -17.82
C PHE A 397 17.06 -12.29 -16.96
N GLY A 398 18.31 -12.67 -16.71
CA GLY A 398 18.64 -13.82 -15.86
C GLY A 398 18.11 -13.67 -14.43
N SER A 399 18.20 -12.47 -13.86
CA SER A 399 17.63 -12.19 -12.53
C SER A 399 16.12 -12.27 -12.51
N ARG A 400 15.45 -11.86 -13.60
CA ARG A 400 13.99 -11.93 -13.70
C ARG A 400 13.53 -13.38 -13.82
N GLU A 401 14.12 -14.17 -14.72
CA GLU A 401 13.73 -15.57 -14.94
C GLU A 401 13.99 -16.45 -13.70
N MET A 402 15.11 -16.25 -13.00
CA MET A 402 15.39 -16.95 -11.75
C MET A 402 14.38 -16.60 -10.66
N PHE A 403 14.01 -15.32 -10.54
CA PHE A 403 13.00 -14.90 -9.58
C PHE A 403 11.62 -15.50 -9.91
N ASN A 404 11.23 -15.53 -11.19
CA ASN A 404 9.98 -16.13 -11.64
C ASN A 404 9.95 -17.64 -11.37
N SER A 405 11.05 -18.34 -11.65
CA SER A 405 11.19 -19.78 -11.37
C SER A 405 11.10 -20.07 -9.87
N TYR A 406 11.72 -19.25 -9.04
CA TYR A 406 11.61 -19.35 -7.59
C TYR A 406 10.17 -19.14 -7.09
N ARG A 407 9.45 -18.16 -7.65
CA ARG A 407 8.02 -17.93 -7.35
C ARG A 407 7.16 -19.12 -7.75
N TYR A 408 7.38 -19.67 -8.94
CA TYR A 408 6.69 -20.85 -9.43
C TYR A 408 6.83 -22.05 -8.47
N LEU A 409 8.06 -22.35 -8.04
CA LEU A 409 8.33 -23.44 -7.12
C LEU A 409 7.65 -23.23 -5.75
N ASN A 410 7.66 -22.01 -5.23
CA ASN A 410 7.03 -21.71 -3.94
C ASN A 410 5.50 -21.77 -4.00
N ASP A 411 4.89 -21.34 -5.11
CA ASP A 411 3.44 -21.43 -5.28
C ASP A 411 2.99 -22.90 -5.30
N HIS A 412 3.70 -23.77 -6.03
CA HIS A 412 3.45 -25.22 -6.05
C HIS A 412 3.73 -25.89 -4.71
N HIS A 413 4.84 -25.54 -4.04
CA HIS A 413 5.14 -26.05 -2.71
C HIS A 413 4.03 -25.68 -1.71
N GLY A 414 3.55 -24.44 -1.77
CA GLY A 414 2.44 -23.98 -0.94
C GLY A 414 1.15 -24.75 -1.19
N ASP A 415 0.82 -25.01 -2.45
CA ASP A 415 -0.34 -25.83 -2.82
C ASP A 415 -0.22 -27.26 -2.30
N PHE A 416 0.92 -27.89 -2.54
CA PHE A 416 1.20 -29.26 -2.16
C PHE A 416 1.12 -29.47 -0.65
N GLU A 417 1.85 -28.65 0.13
CA GLU A 417 1.82 -28.74 1.60
C GLU A 417 0.45 -28.40 2.18
N SER A 418 -0.26 -27.45 1.57
CA SER A 418 -1.63 -27.15 1.98
C SER A 418 -2.59 -28.30 1.66
N ALA A 419 -2.44 -28.98 0.53
CA ALA A 419 -3.30 -30.11 0.16
C ALA A 419 -3.06 -31.32 1.06
N ARG A 420 -1.79 -31.64 1.32
CA ARG A 420 -1.34 -32.79 2.12
C ARG A 420 -1.72 -32.69 3.61
N ARG A 421 -2.10 -31.50 4.09
CA ARG A 421 -2.56 -31.29 5.48
C ARG A 421 -3.74 -32.15 5.87
N SER A 422 -4.71 -32.32 4.97
CA SER A 422 -5.84 -33.24 5.10
C SER A 422 -6.66 -33.30 3.83
N MET A 423 -7.42 -34.38 3.65
CA MET A 423 -8.38 -34.52 2.56
C MET A 423 -9.33 -33.32 2.41
N GLN A 424 -9.76 -32.70 3.52
CA GLN A 424 -10.58 -31.48 3.47
C GLN A 424 -9.85 -30.30 2.81
N HIS A 425 -8.56 -30.11 3.06
CA HIS A 425 -7.78 -29.05 2.41
C HIS A 425 -7.62 -29.35 0.92
N CYS A 426 -7.33 -30.60 0.55
CA CYS A 426 -7.23 -30.99 -0.85
C CYS A 426 -8.54 -30.72 -1.62
N GLU A 427 -9.69 -31.16 -1.08
CA GLU A 427 -11.00 -30.84 -1.65
C GLU A 427 -11.28 -29.34 -1.71
N GLY A 428 -10.85 -28.60 -0.68
CA GLY A 428 -10.92 -27.15 -0.64
C GLY A 428 -10.12 -26.49 -1.77
N GLY A 429 -8.92 -26.98 -2.05
CA GLY A 429 -8.08 -26.50 -3.16
C GLY A 429 -8.68 -26.81 -4.52
N LYS A 430 -9.22 -28.01 -4.72
CA LYS A 430 -9.96 -28.37 -5.94
C LYS A 430 -11.15 -27.46 -6.18
N GLU A 431 -11.96 -27.19 -5.15
CA GLU A 431 -13.08 -26.25 -5.23
C GLU A 431 -12.59 -24.84 -5.60
N TYR A 432 -11.57 -24.35 -4.90
CA TYR A 432 -11.03 -23.01 -5.06
C TYR A 432 -10.58 -22.75 -6.51
N TYR A 433 -9.71 -23.61 -7.05
CA TYR A 433 -9.20 -23.45 -8.40
C TYR A 433 -10.28 -23.67 -9.46
N THR A 434 -11.19 -24.62 -9.27
CA THR A 434 -12.31 -24.82 -10.19
C THR A 434 -13.19 -23.58 -10.28
N LYS A 435 -13.52 -22.96 -9.13
CA LYS A 435 -14.29 -21.70 -9.09
C LYS A 435 -13.54 -20.55 -9.74
N MET A 436 -12.22 -20.44 -9.49
CA MET A 436 -11.39 -19.41 -10.10
C MET A 436 -11.33 -19.54 -11.63
N LEU A 437 -11.04 -20.73 -12.15
CA LEU A 437 -11.00 -21.03 -13.58
C LEU A 437 -12.38 -20.77 -14.23
N LYS A 438 -13.47 -21.24 -13.61
CA LYS A 438 -14.84 -20.98 -14.08
C LYS A 438 -15.14 -19.49 -14.15
N ARG A 439 -14.84 -18.73 -13.09
CA ARG A 439 -15.03 -17.28 -13.02
C ARG A 439 -14.31 -16.56 -14.15
N ASN A 440 -13.03 -16.89 -14.35
CA ASN A 440 -12.20 -16.28 -15.39
C ASN A 440 -12.75 -16.53 -16.80
N ARG A 441 -13.26 -17.73 -17.07
CA ARG A 441 -13.93 -18.06 -18.34
C ARG A 441 -15.17 -17.22 -18.56
N LEU A 442 -16.06 -17.15 -17.56
CA LEU A 442 -17.30 -16.38 -17.65
C LEU A 442 -17.02 -14.89 -17.86
N LEU A 443 -16.08 -14.32 -17.13
CA LEU A 443 -15.70 -12.91 -17.27
C LEU A 443 -15.07 -12.61 -18.63
N THR A 444 -14.25 -13.52 -19.16
CA THR A 444 -13.68 -13.39 -20.52
C THR A 444 -14.77 -13.45 -21.58
N LEU A 445 -15.75 -14.35 -21.40
CA LEU A 445 -16.90 -14.48 -22.30
C LEU A 445 -17.74 -13.20 -22.34
N ILE A 446 -18.07 -12.62 -21.17
CA ILE A 446 -18.83 -11.36 -21.09
C ILE A 446 -18.02 -10.20 -21.69
N HIS A 447 -16.73 -10.14 -21.43
CA HIS A 447 -15.88 -9.06 -21.93
C HIS A 447 -15.70 -9.09 -23.46
N GLY A 448 -15.74 -10.27 -24.08
CA GLY A 448 -15.66 -10.44 -25.54
C GLY A 448 -14.26 -10.27 -26.15
N LYS A 449 -13.24 -9.93 -25.34
CA LYS A 449 -11.85 -9.82 -25.80
C LYS A 449 -11.14 -11.18 -25.65
N SER A 450 -10.69 -11.73 -26.77
CA SER A 450 -9.82 -12.91 -26.78
C SER A 450 -8.41 -12.57 -26.27
N GLY A 451 -7.70 -13.56 -25.73
CA GLY A 451 -6.31 -13.42 -25.31
C GLY A 451 -6.09 -12.88 -23.89
N LEU A 452 -7.14 -12.71 -23.08
CA LEU A 452 -7.01 -12.46 -21.64
C LEU A 452 -6.81 -13.76 -20.85
N THR A 453 -7.57 -14.79 -21.21
CA THR A 453 -7.47 -16.12 -20.63
C THR A 453 -7.44 -17.20 -21.69
N THR A 454 -6.94 -18.37 -21.31
CA THR A 454 -7.01 -19.60 -22.10
C THR A 454 -8.44 -20.16 -22.06
N PRO A 455 -8.82 -21.08 -22.97
CA PRO A 455 -10.17 -21.68 -22.98
C PRO A 455 -10.56 -22.37 -21.66
N ILE A 456 -9.58 -22.84 -20.90
CA ILE A 456 -9.75 -23.48 -19.60
C ILE A 456 -9.87 -22.48 -18.44
N GLY A 457 -9.68 -21.19 -18.67
CA GLY A 457 -9.81 -20.12 -17.67
C GLY A 457 -8.51 -19.65 -17.02
N ASP A 458 -7.38 -20.10 -17.54
CA ASP A 458 -6.07 -19.69 -17.04
C ASP A 458 -5.71 -18.28 -17.56
N VAL A 459 -5.06 -17.46 -16.75
CA VAL A 459 -4.73 -16.09 -17.14
C VAL A 459 -3.43 -16.08 -17.93
N ILE A 460 -3.45 -15.49 -19.12
CA ILE A 460 -2.26 -15.44 -19.98
C ILE A 460 -1.21 -14.50 -19.37
N GLY A 461 0.01 -15.01 -19.21
CA GLY A 461 1.14 -14.25 -18.66
C GLY A 461 1.28 -14.31 -17.14
N LEU A 462 0.52 -15.16 -16.44
CA LEU A 462 0.85 -15.51 -15.05
C LEU A 462 2.17 -16.30 -14.99
N ASP A 463 2.99 -16.01 -13.99
CA ASP A 463 4.24 -16.76 -13.73
C ASP A 463 3.93 -18.23 -13.36
N THR A 464 2.85 -18.46 -12.61
CA THR A 464 2.37 -19.80 -12.21
C THR A 464 0.95 -20.01 -12.75
N PRO A 465 0.76 -20.84 -13.81
CA PRO A 465 -0.55 -21.10 -14.39
C PRO A 465 -1.53 -21.74 -13.40
N ILE A 466 -2.76 -21.23 -13.31
CA ILE A 466 -3.79 -21.68 -12.35
C ILE A 466 -4.12 -23.15 -12.58
N PHE A 467 -4.18 -23.59 -13.84
CA PHE A 467 -4.48 -24.98 -14.16
C PHE A 467 -3.36 -25.92 -13.73
N GLY A 468 -2.09 -25.53 -13.89
CA GLY A 468 -0.95 -26.32 -13.42
C GLY A 468 -0.98 -26.53 -11.90
N ARG A 469 -1.35 -25.48 -11.16
CA ARG A 469 -1.56 -25.56 -9.70
C ARG A 469 -2.70 -26.54 -9.35
N TYR A 470 -3.83 -26.45 -10.05
CA TYR A 470 -4.94 -27.38 -9.88
C TYR A 470 -4.55 -28.84 -10.16
N ASP A 471 -3.82 -29.09 -11.25
CA ASP A 471 -3.43 -30.44 -11.66
C ASP A 471 -2.48 -31.07 -10.63
N SER A 472 -1.55 -30.28 -10.06
CA SER A 472 -0.64 -30.75 -9.01
C SER A 472 -1.34 -31.18 -7.70
N LEU A 473 -2.60 -30.76 -7.47
CA LEU A 473 -3.40 -31.26 -6.36
C LEU A 473 -3.86 -32.71 -6.55
N ARG A 474 -3.82 -33.24 -7.78
CA ARG A 474 -4.19 -34.62 -8.06
C ARG A 474 -3.10 -35.58 -7.57
N ASP A 475 -1.85 -35.20 -7.77
CA ASP A 475 -0.68 -35.98 -7.35
C ASP A 475 -0.62 -36.10 -5.81
N ALA A 476 -0.95 -35.03 -5.09
CA ALA A 476 -1.04 -35.05 -3.63
C ALA A 476 -2.09 -36.05 -3.09
N VAL A 477 -3.16 -36.31 -3.84
CA VAL A 477 -4.17 -37.32 -3.45
C VAL A 477 -3.66 -38.73 -3.69
N ALA A 478 -2.96 -38.95 -4.81
CA ALA A 478 -2.40 -40.26 -5.12
C ALA A 478 -1.36 -40.68 -4.07
N GLU A 479 -0.50 -39.77 -3.61
CA GLU A 479 0.45 -40.05 -2.53
C GLU A 479 -0.25 -40.34 -1.18
N GLU A 480 -1.32 -39.63 -0.82
CA GLU A 480 -2.06 -39.89 0.42
C GLU A 480 -2.80 -41.25 0.37
N GLU A 481 -3.37 -41.62 -0.78
CA GLU A 481 -4.00 -42.93 -1.01
C GLU A 481 -2.98 -44.08 -0.97
N GLU A 482 -1.73 -43.85 -1.39
CA GLU A 482 -0.64 -44.84 -1.28
C GLU A 482 -0.10 -44.98 0.16
N ILE A 483 -0.07 -43.88 0.94
CA ILE A 483 0.44 -43.88 2.33
C ILE A 483 -0.61 -44.40 3.32
N ALA A 484 -1.91 -44.15 3.08
CA ALA A 484 -3.01 -44.59 3.95
C ALA A 484 -2.99 -46.10 4.31
N PRO A 485 -2.72 -47.05 3.39
CA PRO A 485 -2.59 -48.47 3.73
C PRO A 485 -1.30 -48.82 4.48
N ALA A 486 -0.23 -48.01 4.40
CA ALA A 486 1.03 -48.27 5.10
C ALA A 486 0.95 -47.92 6.60
N VAL A 487 0.17 -46.89 6.96
CA VAL A 487 0.00 -46.47 8.37
C VAL A 487 -0.89 -47.43 9.17
N GLN A 488 -1.73 -48.24 8.51
CA GLN A 488 -2.51 -49.31 9.15
C GLN A 488 -1.69 -50.60 9.41
N GLY A 489 -0.45 -50.70 8.92
CA GLY A 489 0.39 -51.89 9.03
C GLY A 489 1.39 -51.91 10.19
N ASP A 490 1.60 -50.76 10.85
CA ASP A 490 2.63 -50.58 11.90
C ASP A 490 2.04 -50.53 13.32
N ASP A 491 1.00 -51.33 13.58
CA ASP A 491 0.63 -51.73 14.94
C ASP A 491 1.28 -53.10 15.24
N PHE A 492 2.55 -53.09 15.70
CA PHE A 492 3.22 -54.23 16.35
C PHE A 492 3.71 -53.86 17.75
#